data_AF-A0A3D3BYA0-F1
#
_entry.id   AF-A0A3D3BYA0-F1
#
_cell.length_a   1.000
_cell.length_b   1.000
_cell.length_c   1.000
_cell.angle_alpha   90.00
_cell.angle_beta   90.00
_cell.angle_gamma   90.00
#
_symmetry.space_group_name_H-M   'P 1'
#
loop_
_entity.id
_entity.type
_entity.pdbx_description
1 polymer ?
#
loop_
_entity_poly.entity_id
_entity_poly.type
_entity_poly.pdbx_seq_one_letter_code
_entity_poly.pdbx_strand_id
1 'polypeptide(L)' 'LIETDAPYLLPRTLKPKPKTRRNEPKYLTEVLRVLAECRSEDVSKLAAATASNARRLFALPCPSVPA' A
#
# COMPACT_ATOMS: atom_id res chain seq x y z
N LEU A 1 -9.24 3.08 0.11
CA LEU A 1 -8.41 2.01 -0.50
C LEU A 1 -7.08 2.63 -0.92
N ILE A 2 -6.05 1.82 -1.19
CA ILE A 2 -4.79 2.27 -1.77
C ILE A 2 -4.31 1.21 -2.78
N GLU A 3 -3.56 1.62 -3.80
CA GLU A 3 -3.09 0.75 -4.87
C GLU A 3 -1.77 1.26 -5.47
N THR A 4 -1.08 0.40 -6.24
CA THR A 4 0.17 0.77 -6.93
C THR A 4 -0.03 1.11 -8.40
N ASP A 5 -1.08 0.58 -9.04
CA ASP A 5 -1.24 0.59 -10.51
C ASP A 5 -0.02 0.01 -11.26
N ALA A 6 0.68 -0.95 -10.63
CA ALA A 6 1.82 -1.61 -11.25
C ALA A 6 1.42 -2.27 -12.59
N PRO A 7 2.24 -2.15 -13.66
CA PRO A 7 3.63 -1.72 -13.67
C PRO A 7 3.88 -0.19 -13.74
N TYR A 8 2.83 0.62 -13.72
CA TYR A 8 2.88 2.08 -13.90
C TYR A 8 3.06 2.82 -12.56
N LEU A 9 3.26 4.14 -12.61
CA LEU A 9 3.25 5.04 -11.45
C LEU A 9 4.26 4.72 -10.32
N LEU A 10 5.50 4.38 -10.66
CA LEU A 10 6.56 4.16 -9.66
C LEU A 10 6.65 5.36 -8.67
N PRO A 11 6.52 5.14 -7.34
CA PRO A 11 6.63 6.21 -6.36
C PRO A 11 7.94 6.98 -6.50
N ARG A 12 7.84 8.31 -6.67
CA ARG A 12 9.03 9.17 -6.89
C ARG A 12 9.93 9.28 -5.66
N THR A 13 9.36 9.03 -4.49
CA THR A 13 9.98 9.10 -3.16
C THR A 13 10.77 7.83 -2.79
N LEU A 14 10.59 6.72 -3.53
CA LEU A 14 11.27 5.46 -3.29
C LEU A 14 12.80 5.60 -3.40
N LYS A 15 13.54 5.10 -2.41
CA LYS A 15 15.01 5.10 -2.36
C LYS A 15 15.55 3.77 -1.83
N PRO A 16 16.45 3.07 -2.55
CA PRO A 16 16.89 3.35 -3.92
C PRO A 16 15.77 3.08 -4.95
N LYS A 17 15.84 3.73 -6.12
CA LYS A 17 14.90 3.44 -7.23
C LYS A 17 15.30 2.16 -7.95
N PRO A 18 14.36 1.27 -8.31
CA PRO A 18 14.67 0.10 -9.13
C PRO A 18 15.20 0.55 -10.50
N LYS A 19 16.25 -0.14 -11.00
CA LYS A 19 16.89 0.17 -12.28
C LYS A 19 15.92 0.17 -13.45
N THR A 20 14.96 -0.76 -13.43
CA THR A 20 13.94 -0.92 -14.48
C THR A 20 12.91 0.21 -14.49
N ARG A 21 12.87 1.05 -13.43
CA ARG A 21 11.85 2.08 -13.20
C ARG A 21 10.40 1.55 -13.22
N ARG A 22 10.25 0.23 -13.17
CA ARG A 22 8.97 -0.47 -13.13
C ARG A 22 8.42 -0.44 -11.71
N ASN A 23 7.15 -0.09 -11.57
CA ASN A 23 6.46 -0.22 -10.30
C ASN A 23 6.06 -1.68 -10.07
N GLU A 24 5.99 -2.09 -8.81
CA GLU A 24 5.62 -3.44 -8.40
C GLU A 24 4.74 -3.35 -7.14
N PRO A 25 3.83 -4.33 -6.91
CA PRO A 25 2.96 -4.34 -5.73
C PRO A 25 3.69 -4.18 -4.39
N LYS A 26 4.94 -4.67 -4.28
CA LYS A 26 5.76 -4.54 -3.07
C LYS A 26 6.06 -3.10 -2.67
N TYR A 27 5.94 -2.14 -3.59
CA TYR A 27 6.14 -0.71 -3.31
C TYR A 27 4.88 -0.01 -2.77
N LEU A 28 3.77 -0.74 -2.55
CA LEU A 28 2.56 -0.19 -1.93
C LEU A 28 2.83 0.38 -0.52
N THR A 29 3.82 -0.17 0.19
CA THR A 29 4.23 0.34 1.51
C THR A 29 4.74 1.77 1.45
N GLU A 30 5.37 2.18 0.36
CA GLU A 30 5.84 3.56 0.15
C GLU A 30 4.66 4.51 -0.11
N VAL A 31 3.64 4.05 -0.85
CA VAL A 31 2.39 4.80 -1.05
C VAL A 31 1.68 5.00 0.31
N LEU A 32 1.57 3.94 1.10
CA LEU A 32 0.99 3.99 2.44
C LEU A 32 1.74 4.96 3.36
N ARG A 33 3.07 4.91 3.40
CA ARG A 33 3.91 5.81 4.21
C ARG A 33 3.64 7.27 3.87
N VAL A 34 3.69 7.62 2.59
CA VAL A 34 3.45 9.00 2.12
C VAL A 34 2.03 9.45 2.44
N LEU A 35 1.03 8.59 2.26
CA LEU A 35 -0.37 8.94 2.60
C LEU A 35 -0.56 9.18 4.11
N ALA A 36 0.06 8.35 4.95
CA ALA A 36 0.02 8.51 6.40
C ALA A 36 0.63 9.85 6.83
N GLU A 37 1.78 10.22 6.26
CA GLU A 37 2.44 11.51 6.46
C GLU A 37 1.53 12.67 6.03
N CYS A 38 0.97 12.62 4.82
CA CYS A 38 0.07 13.66 4.31
C CYS A 38 -1.21 13.83 5.14
N ARG A 39 -1.68 12.74 5.77
CA ARG A 39 -2.90 12.74 6.60
C ARG A 39 -2.63 12.97 8.08
N SER A 40 -1.36 13.04 8.51
CA SER A 40 -0.98 13.04 9.93
C SER A 40 -1.61 11.86 10.71
N GLU A 41 -1.65 10.69 10.08
CA GLU A 41 -2.22 9.46 10.64
C GLU A 41 -1.13 8.43 10.92
N ASP A 42 -1.35 7.56 11.91
CA ASP A 42 -0.47 6.41 12.14
C ASP A 42 -0.53 5.43 10.96
N VAL A 43 0.65 5.02 10.48
CA VAL A 43 0.80 4.13 9.32
C VAL A 43 0.08 2.80 9.53
N SER A 44 0.16 2.22 10.73
CA SER A 44 -0.44 0.92 11.05
C SER A 44 -1.96 1.01 11.10
N LYS A 45 -2.50 2.09 11.67
CA LYS A 45 -3.94 2.38 11.66
C LYS A 45 -4.46 2.57 10.23
N LEU A 46 -3.75 3.33 9.40
CA LEU A 46 -4.14 3.56 8.01
C LEU A 46 -4.06 2.26 7.18
N ALA A 47 -3.06 1.42 7.43
CA ALA A 47 -2.95 0.09 6.82
C ALA A 47 -4.16 -0.79 7.17
N ALA A 48 -4.50 -0.88 8.47
CA ALA A 48 -5.63 -1.67 8.94
C ALA A 48 -6.96 -1.18 8.35
N ALA A 49 -7.17 0.14 8.33
CA ALA A 49 -8.38 0.76 7.78
C ALA A 49 -8.51 0.51 6.27
N THR A 50 -7.44 0.74 5.50
CA THR A 50 -7.47 0.54 4.04
C THR A 50 -7.63 -0.93 3.66
N ALA A 51 -6.98 -1.85 4.38
CA ALA A 51 -7.14 -3.29 4.17
C ALA A 51 -8.54 -3.79 4.56
N SER A 52 -9.09 -3.32 5.69
CA SER A 52 -10.46 -3.63 6.12
C SER A 52 -11.49 -3.15 5.09
N ASN A 53 -11.32 -1.93 4.59
CA ASN A 53 -12.16 -1.37 3.53
C ASN A 53 -12.08 -2.20 2.23
N ALA A 54 -10.90 -2.65 1.84
CA ALA A 54 -10.71 -3.50 0.66
C ALA A 54 -11.44 -4.83 0.82
N ARG A 55 -11.25 -5.50 1.97
CA ARG A 55 -11.94 -6.77 2.26
C ARG A 55 -13.45 -6.62 2.24
N ARG A 56 -13.99 -5.58 2.87
CA ARG A 56 -15.43 -5.32 2.91
C ARG A 56 -15.99 -5.02 1.51
N LEU A 57 -15.32 -4.18 0.72
CA LEU A 57 -15.81 -3.80 -0.60
C LEU A 57 -15.80 -4.97 -1.60
N PHE A 58 -14.74 -5.77 -1.57
CA PHE A 58 -14.54 -6.87 -2.52
C PHE A 58 -14.93 -8.25 -1.96
N ALA A 59 -15.58 -8.30 -0.78
CA ALA A 59 -15.96 -9.52 -0.07
C ALA A 59 -14.80 -10.55 0.08
N LEU A 60 -13.60 -10.06 0.40
CA LEU A 60 -12.41 -10.91 0.55
C LEU A 60 -12.38 -11.58 1.94
N PRO A 61 -11.83 -12.80 2.06
CA PRO A 61 -11.72 -13.48 3.35
C PRO A 61 -10.83 -12.71 4.33
N CYS A 62 -11.10 -12.87 5.63
CA CYS A 62 -10.17 -12.43 6.66
C CYS A 62 -8.89 -13.27 6.55
N PRO A 63 -7.69 -12.66 6.53
CA PRO A 63 -6.46 -13.44 6.51
C PRO A 63 -6.41 -14.32 7.76
N SER A 64 -6.30 -15.64 7.57
CA SER A 64 -5.98 -16.55 8.66
C SER A 64 -4.58 -16.22 9.15
N VAL A 65 -4.42 -15.96 10.46
CA VAL A 65 -3.09 -15.89 11.08
C VAL A 65 -2.44 -17.26 10.86
N PRO A 66 -1.32 -17.38 10.12
CA PRO A 66 -0.60 -18.65 10.09
C PRO A 66 -0.14 -18.96 11.52
N ALA A 67 -0.36 -20.20 11.94
CA ALA A 67 0.03 -20.72 13.25
C ALA A 67 1.53 -20.58 13.52
#